data_AF-A0AA38M6G5-F1
#
_entry.id   AF-A0AA38M6G5-F1
#
_cell.length_a   1.000
_cell.length_b   1.000
_cell.length_c   1.000
_cell.angle_alpha   90.00
_cell.angle_beta   90.00
_cell.angle_gamma   90.00
#
_symmetry.space_group_name_H-M   'P 1'
#
loop_
_entity.id
_entity.type
_entity.pdbx_description
1 polymer ?
#
loop_
_entity_poly.entity_id
_entity_poly.type
_entity_poly.pdbx_seq_one_letter_code
_entity_poly.pdbx_strand_id
1 'polypeptide(L)'
;MAKIPQMNNVSGSKSNKSDSQDTKNNNIILNEFGKLSIEDDHNLARNSSQRTDKPNFIEENHPIETEEWIVFLQKSMEEVMCGDLTSLTQPSLTNIIVSPLRNTNTSSKVLNYVTKLLSISFVLKSVSQDSKDRIKKVYLDVKLVPNLVYSSKQIMKIKSENSSSSSVSLSNTPLPHRDIYRSVSDLTDVDIQSLEYIYTLITHLVHLDNEFLLQLCDSLAVLNVFAILRSFLIVCKSRVQIIMDLLAIFTHILRVFPENVELIEKIILNETVEDSAVNFVELLRYNHPVMQERACLFLQYLGKYLTTNKIETLWNEIVRETLEALMYDSNENVRNAADKTVDELKYKEFYKQKSVNII
;
A
#
# COMPACT_ATOMS: atom_id res chain seq x y z
N MET A 1 49.76 10.97 -33.99
CA MET A 1 51.10 11.43 -33.57
C MET A 1 51.25 12.87 -34.06
N ALA A 2 51.61 13.83 -33.19
CA ALA A 2 51.64 15.29 -33.47
C ALA A 2 50.29 15.97 -33.82
N LYS A 3 50.02 17.23 -33.47
CA LYS A 3 50.66 18.15 -32.49
C LYS A 3 49.64 19.20 -32.01
N ILE A 4 49.67 19.53 -30.72
CA ILE A 4 48.99 20.71 -30.13
C ILE A 4 49.87 21.95 -30.37
N PRO A 5 49.27 23.15 -30.45
CA PRO A 5 49.88 24.35 -29.84
C PRO A 5 48.98 24.95 -28.75
N GLN A 6 49.54 25.11 -27.55
CA GLN A 6 49.10 26.08 -26.54
C GLN A 6 49.97 27.34 -26.65
N MET A 7 49.69 28.33 -25.77
CA MET A 7 50.37 29.60 -25.48
C MET A 7 49.71 30.84 -26.12
N ASN A 8 49.59 31.98 -25.42
CA ASN A 8 49.82 32.24 -23.98
C ASN A 8 49.04 33.48 -23.50
N ASN A 9 48.97 33.65 -22.17
CA ASN A 9 48.48 34.86 -21.48
C ASN A 9 49.25 36.13 -21.88
N VAL A 10 48.65 37.31 -21.64
CA VAL A 10 49.23 38.38 -20.79
C VAL A 10 48.13 39.33 -20.30
N SER A 11 48.30 39.83 -19.07
CA SER A 11 47.42 40.74 -18.34
C SER A 11 47.69 42.23 -18.62
N GLY A 12 46.68 43.09 -18.40
CA GLY A 12 46.85 44.55 -18.44
C GLY A 12 45.63 45.30 -17.92
N SER A 13 45.81 46.10 -16.87
CA SER A 13 44.74 46.82 -16.16
C SER A 13 44.99 48.34 -16.09
N LYS A 14 43.88 49.12 -16.13
CA LYS A 14 43.64 50.54 -15.72
C LYS A 14 42.49 51.11 -16.59
N SER A 15 41.33 51.54 -16.13
CA SER A 15 40.88 52.41 -15.01
C SER A 15 40.62 53.87 -15.43
N ASN A 16 39.35 54.27 -15.44
CA ASN A 16 38.74 55.54 -14.99
C ASN A 16 37.22 55.43 -15.31
N LYS A 17 36.27 55.54 -14.37
CA LYS A 17 35.83 56.72 -13.57
C LYS A 17 35.43 57.91 -14.47
N SER A 18 34.29 58.56 -14.28
CA SER A 18 33.21 58.41 -13.27
C SER A 18 31.89 58.98 -13.87
N ASP A 19 30.71 59.08 -13.24
CA ASP A 19 30.28 59.11 -11.81
C ASP A 19 28.92 58.36 -11.62
N SER A 20 27.96 58.87 -10.85
CA SER A 20 27.63 58.48 -9.47
C SER A 20 26.24 59.00 -9.03
N GLN A 21 25.80 58.57 -7.84
CA GLN A 21 24.61 58.94 -7.04
C GLN A 21 23.31 58.14 -7.25
N ASP A 22 22.58 57.70 -6.20
CA ASP A 22 22.90 57.42 -4.78
C ASP A 22 21.81 56.44 -4.25
N THR A 23 22.06 55.28 -3.64
CA THR A 23 22.60 54.91 -2.30
C THR A 23 21.54 54.84 -1.17
N LYS A 24 21.66 53.77 -0.33
CA LYS A 24 20.96 53.43 0.95
C LYS A 24 19.69 52.57 0.81
N ASN A 25 19.43 51.53 1.62
CA ASN A 25 20.09 51.06 2.87
C ASN A 25 20.01 49.51 3.03
N ASN A 26 20.88 48.93 3.87
CA ASN A 26 20.94 47.50 4.18
C ASN A 26 20.71 47.19 5.68
N ASN A 27 20.08 46.03 5.95
CA ASN A 27 20.24 45.13 7.12
C ASN A 27 19.69 45.47 8.53
N ILE A 28 19.60 44.38 9.33
CA ILE A 28 19.37 44.21 10.80
C ILE A 28 17.92 44.56 11.26
N ILE A 29 17.16 43.82 12.10
CA ILE A 29 17.45 43.05 13.33
C ILE A 29 16.51 41.82 13.53
N LEU A 30 17.00 40.80 14.25
CA LEU A 30 16.29 39.62 14.81
C LEU A 30 15.66 39.90 16.18
N ASN A 31 14.63 39.12 16.55
CA ASN A 31 14.06 38.94 17.89
C ASN A 31 13.38 40.15 18.56
N GLU A 32 12.11 39.97 18.90
CA GLU A 32 11.64 40.34 20.25
C GLU A 32 10.57 39.35 20.74
N PHE A 33 10.81 38.76 21.91
CA PHE A 33 9.91 37.84 22.60
C PHE A 33 9.62 38.45 23.99
N GLY A 34 8.35 38.49 24.39
CA GLY A 34 7.98 38.44 25.81
C GLY A 34 7.43 39.71 26.48
N LYS A 35 6.14 39.65 26.80
CA LYS A 35 5.54 39.97 28.13
C LYS A 35 4.10 39.44 28.11
N LEU A 36 3.85 38.25 28.65
CA LEU A 36 3.58 37.94 30.06
C LEU A 36 2.17 38.32 30.53
N SER A 37 1.30 37.31 30.60
CA SER A 37 0.36 37.09 31.71
C SER A 37 0.10 35.59 31.78
N ILE A 38 0.19 35.02 32.98
CA ILE A 38 -0.20 33.63 33.29
C ILE A 38 -1.43 33.75 34.17
N GLU A 39 -2.53 33.11 33.79
CA GLU A 39 -3.42 32.34 34.68
C GLU A 39 -4.61 31.77 33.87
N ASP A 40 -5.20 30.71 34.43
CA ASP A 40 -6.41 29.99 34.02
C ASP A 40 -6.38 29.13 32.74
N ASP A 41 -5.94 27.90 32.99
CA ASP A 41 -6.14 26.68 32.22
C ASP A 41 -7.63 26.34 31.96
N HIS A 42 -7.89 25.37 31.07
CA HIS A 42 -9.21 24.91 30.59
C HIS A 42 -10.01 25.89 29.69
N ASN A 43 -9.74 25.85 28.37
CA ASN A 43 -10.78 25.76 27.30
C ASN A 43 -10.26 25.67 25.85
N LEU A 44 -8.95 25.58 25.61
CA LEU A 44 -8.36 25.58 24.25
C LEU A 44 -8.34 24.22 23.51
N ALA A 45 -9.26 23.31 23.87
CA ALA A 45 -9.42 21.99 23.24
C ALA A 45 -10.70 21.87 22.39
N ARG A 46 -11.12 22.96 21.74
CA ARG A 46 -12.26 23.01 20.79
C ARG A 46 -12.11 24.21 19.84
N ASN A 47 -11.32 24.06 18.77
CA ASN A 47 -11.50 24.73 17.47
C ASN A 47 -10.33 24.44 16.51
N SER A 48 -10.30 23.22 15.96
CA SER A 48 -9.54 22.89 14.76
C SER A 48 -10.45 22.16 13.77
N SER A 49 -11.48 22.87 13.30
CA SER A 49 -12.35 22.41 12.20
C SER A 49 -11.57 22.41 10.88
N GLN A 50 -10.70 21.41 10.70
CA GLN A 50 -9.95 21.22 9.46
C GLN A 50 -10.75 20.33 8.49
N ARG A 51 -11.28 21.02 7.46
CA ARG A 51 -11.70 20.52 6.13
C ARG A 51 -11.82 19.01 5.96
N THR A 52 -13.06 18.52 6.00
CA THR A 52 -13.42 17.20 5.48
C THR A 52 -13.57 17.24 3.96
N ASP A 53 -12.47 17.48 3.23
CA ASP A 53 -12.40 17.20 1.80
C ASP A 53 -12.27 15.67 1.63
N LYS A 54 -13.39 14.95 1.79
CA LYS A 54 -13.44 13.52 1.49
C LYS A 54 -13.02 13.33 0.02
N PRO A 55 -12.07 12.43 -0.30
CA PRO A 55 -11.80 12.10 -1.69
C PRO A 55 -13.09 11.50 -2.28
N ASN A 56 -13.66 12.18 -3.26
CA ASN A 56 -14.86 11.71 -3.97
C ASN A 56 -14.49 10.48 -4.79
N PHE A 57 -14.59 9.31 -4.17
CA PHE A 57 -14.52 8.03 -4.88
C PHE A 57 -15.76 7.90 -5.76
N ILE A 58 -15.60 8.03 -7.08
CA ILE A 58 -16.70 7.94 -8.04
C ILE A 58 -16.93 6.45 -8.34
N GLU A 59 -17.96 5.90 -7.72
CA GLU A 59 -18.48 4.56 -8.01
C GLU A 59 -19.27 4.59 -9.34
N GLU A 60 -18.85 3.76 -10.29
CA GLU A 60 -19.47 3.68 -11.63
C GLU A 60 -20.39 2.44 -11.69
N ASN A 61 -21.63 2.61 -12.18
CA ASN A 61 -22.65 1.55 -12.18
C ASN A 61 -23.26 1.30 -13.57
N HIS A 62 -22.56 1.67 -14.65
CA HIS A 62 -23.01 1.41 -16.02
C HIS A 62 -22.79 -0.08 -16.40
N PRO A 63 -23.59 -0.66 -17.32
CA PRO A 63 -23.32 -2.00 -17.87
C PRO A 63 -21.96 -2.09 -18.56
N ILE A 64 -21.36 -3.28 -18.57
CA ILE A 64 -20.06 -3.57 -19.18
C ILE A 64 -20.16 -4.81 -20.07
N GLU A 65 -19.99 -4.62 -21.38
CA GLU A 65 -19.88 -5.70 -22.35
C GLU A 65 -18.51 -6.39 -22.20
N THR A 66 -18.50 -7.47 -21.41
CA THR A 66 -17.26 -8.12 -20.94
C THR A 66 -16.33 -8.53 -22.08
N GLU A 67 -16.84 -9.11 -23.18
CA GLU A 67 -15.98 -9.57 -24.28
C GLU A 67 -15.45 -8.41 -25.15
N GLU A 68 -16.22 -7.33 -25.35
CA GLU A 68 -15.73 -6.14 -26.06
C GLU A 68 -14.57 -5.48 -25.29
N TRP A 69 -14.71 -5.36 -23.97
CA TRP A 69 -13.64 -4.87 -23.09
C TRP A 69 -12.40 -5.75 -23.13
N ILE A 70 -12.55 -7.07 -23.19
CA ILE A 70 -11.41 -8.00 -23.28
C ILE A 70 -10.68 -7.81 -24.62
N VAL A 71 -11.39 -7.72 -25.73
CA VAL A 71 -10.79 -7.47 -27.06
C VAL A 71 -10.05 -6.12 -27.08
N PHE A 72 -10.66 -5.06 -26.54
CA PHE A 72 -10.02 -3.75 -26.40
C PHE A 72 -8.74 -3.80 -25.55
N LEU A 73 -8.78 -4.48 -24.40
CA LEU A 73 -7.64 -4.61 -23.50
C LEU A 73 -6.53 -5.48 -24.10
N GLN A 74 -6.87 -6.58 -24.78
CA GLN A 74 -5.91 -7.44 -25.49
C GLN A 74 -5.17 -6.66 -26.58
N LYS A 75 -5.89 -5.93 -27.44
CA LYS A 75 -5.28 -5.06 -28.46
C LYS A 75 -4.36 -4.00 -27.84
N SER A 76 -4.79 -3.39 -26.73
CA SER A 76 -3.97 -2.43 -25.98
C SER A 76 -2.70 -3.07 -25.38
N MET A 77 -2.74 -4.35 -24.99
CA MET A 77 -1.53 -5.09 -24.57
C MET A 77 -0.59 -5.33 -25.73
N GLU A 78 -1.09 -5.73 -26.90
CA GLU A 78 -0.29 -5.95 -28.11
C GLU A 78 0.42 -4.66 -28.54
N GLU A 79 -0.28 -3.52 -28.53
CA GLU A 79 0.28 -2.19 -28.80
C GLU A 79 1.42 -1.86 -27.82
N VAL A 80 1.20 -2.04 -26.51
CA VAL A 80 2.22 -1.83 -25.47
C VAL A 80 3.42 -2.78 -25.62
N MET A 81 3.19 -4.04 -25.98
CA MET A 81 4.26 -5.02 -26.24
C MET A 81 5.07 -4.69 -27.50
N CYS A 82 4.44 -4.07 -28.50
CA CYS A 82 5.10 -3.53 -29.69
C CYS A 82 5.83 -2.20 -29.44
N GLY A 83 5.69 -1.62 -28.23
CA GLY A 83 6.37 -0.39 -27.80
C GLY A 83 5.53 0.88 -27.90
N ASP A 84 4.26 0.81 -28.27
CA ASP A 84 3.35 1.95 -28.19
C ASP A 84 2.81 2.10 -26.76
N LEU A 85 3.38 3.05 -26.02
CA LEU A 85 3.03 3.34 -24.64
C LEU A 85 2.01 4.48 -24.52
N THR A 86 1.38 4.93 -25.62
CA THR A 86 0.48 6.09 -25.63
C THR A 86 -0.70 5.89 -24.68
N SER A 87 -1.27 4.68 -24.64
CA SER A 87 -2.36 4.28 -23.75
C SER A 87 -2.03 4.38 -22.25
N LEU A 88 -0.76 4.20 -21.88
CA LEU A 88 -0.25 4.25 -20.50
C LEU A 88 0.40 5.60 -20.13
N THR A 89 0.67 6.47 -21.11
CA THR A 89 1.39 7.74 -20.93
C THR A 89 0.52 8.99 -21.19
N GLN A 90 -0.75 8.80 -21.50
CA GLN A 90 -1.78 9.84 -21.60
C GLN A 90 -2.86 9.64 -20.53
N PRO A 91 -3.04 10.57 -19.57
CA PRO A 91 -4.03 10.43 -18.48
C PRO A 91 -5.46 10.17 -18.93
N SER A 92 -5.88 10.66 -20.09
CA SER A 92 -7.20 10.40 -20.67
C SER A 92 -7.39 8.93 -21.04
N LEU A 93 -6.45 8.35 -21.80
CA LEU A 93 -6.50 6.95 -22.22
C LEU A 93 -6.30 6.01 -21.04
N THR A 94 -5.39 6.32 -20.12
CA THR A 94 -5.19 5.52 -18.91
C THR A 94 -6.43 5.55 -18.01
N ASN A 95 -7.16 6.67 -17.93
CA ASN A 95 -8.44 6.72 -17.21
C ASN A 95 -9.54 5.82 -17.82
N ILE A 96 -9.53 5.60 -19.14
CA ILE A 96 -10.44 4.63 -19.79
C ILE A 96 -10.05 3.20 -19.40
N ILE A 97 -8.75 2.87 -19.41
CA ILE A 97 -8.26 1.56 -18.96
C ILE A 97 -8.57 1.31 -17.48
N VAL A 98 -8.55 2.37 -16.66
CA VAL A 98 -8.79 2.31 -15.21
C VAL A 98 -10.28 2.35 -14.84
N SER A 99 -11.20 2.80 -15.71
CA SER A 99 -12.63 2.91 -15.34
C SER A 99 -13.30 1.59 -14.94
N PRO A 100 -12.98 0.42 -15.53
CA PRO A 100 -13.52 -0.85 -15.04
C PRO A 100 -13.12 -1.17 -13.59
N LEU A 101 -11.99 -0.61 -13.10
CA LEU A 101 -11.58 -0.78 -11.70
C LEU A 101 -12.49 -0.03 -10.71
N ARG A 102 -13.28 0.94 -11.19
CA ARG A 102 -14.25 1.72 -10.39
C ARG A 102 -15.69 1.26 -10.59
N ASN A 103 -15.94 0.31 -11.48
CA ASN A 103 -17.30 -0.11 -11.86
C ASN A 103 -17.72 -1.42 -11.17
N THR A 104 -18.89 -1.40 -10.51
CA THR A 104 -19.42 -2.54 -9.72
C THR A 104 -19.90 -3.71 -10.57
N ASN A 105 -20.25 -3.45 -11.84
CA ASN A 105 -20.69 -4.44 -12.81
C ASN A 105 -19.51 -5.12 -13.53
N THR A 106 -18.28 -4.64 -13.36
CA THR A 106 -17.10 -5.24 -13.98
C THR A 106 -16.94 -6.70 -13.54
N SER A 107 -16.73 -7.60 -14.51
CA SER A 107 -16.40 -8.99 -14.23
C SER A 107 -14.93 -9.14 -13.82
N SER A 108 -14.62 -10.08 -12.92
CA SER A 108 -13.24 -10.37 -12.51
C SER A 108 -12.34 -10.67 -13.73
N LYS A 109 -12.90 -11.29 -14.78
CA LYS A 109 -12.23 -11.49 -16.08
C LYS A 109 -11.72 -10.17 -16.69
N VAL A 110 -12.50 -9.09 -16.70
CA VAL A 110 -12.06 -7.77 -17.17
C VAL A 110 -11.01 -7.16 -16.24
N LEU A 111 -11.21 -7.22 -14.91
CA LEU A 111 -10.23 -6.72 -13.92
C LEU A 111 -8.84 -7.38 -14.08
N ASN A 112 -8.82 -8.68 -14.40
CA ASN A 112 -7.63 -9.45 -14.73
C ASN A 112 -6.84 -8.85 -15.91
N TYR A 113 -7.53 -8.54 -17.02
CA TYR A 113 -6.91 -7.94 -18.21
C TYR A 113 -6.47 -6.48 -17.95
N VAL A 114 -7.27 -5.66 -17.26
CA VAL A 114 -6.87 -4.30 -16.88
C VAL A 114 -5.58 -4.31 -16.07
N THR A 115 -5.53 -5.16 -15.02
CA THR A 115 -4.38 -5.23 -14.12
C THR A 115 -3.12 -5.75 -14.82
N LYS A 116 -3.26 -6.74 -15.72
CA LYS A 116 -2.17 -7.21 -16.59
C LYS A 116 -1.64 -6.08 -17.47
N LEU A 117 -2.52 -5.36 -18.18
CA LEU A 117 -2.15 -4.29 -19.11
C LEU A 117 -1.33 -3.21 -18.38
N LEU A 118 -1.82 -2.80 -17.21
CA LEU A 118 -1.16 -1.80 -16.38
C LEU A 118 0.19 -2.26 -15.80
N SER A 119 0.47 -3.57 -15.78
CA SER A 119 1.73 -4.16 -15.28
C SER A 119 2.81 -4.33 -16.36
N ILE A 120 2.44 -4.49 -17.64
CA ILE A 120 3.35 -4.91 -18.73
C ILE A 120 4.58 -3.99 -18.85
N SER A 121 4.38 -2.67 -18.79
CA SER A 121 5.43 -1.67 -19.00
C SER A 121 6.59 -1.77 -18.00
N PHE A 122 6.36 -2.29 -16.79
CA PHE A 122 7.40 -2.48 -15.78
C PHE A 122 8.22 -3.74 -16.04
N VAL A 123 7.61 -4.79 -16.58
CA VAL A 123 8.24 -6.09 -16.89
C VAL A 123 9.04 -6.05 -18.21
N LEU A 124 8.60 -5.27 -19.19
CA LEU A 124 9.30 -5.15 -20.47
C LEU A 124 10.67 -4.47 -20.31
N LYS A 125 11.71 -5.13 -20.85
CA LYS A 125 13.09 -4.63 -20.91
C LYS A 125 13.31 -3.57 -22.00
N SER A 126 12.43 -3.53 -23.00
CA SER A 126 12.44 -2.55 -24.10
C SER A 126 11.95 -1.16 -23.69
N VAL A 127 11.21 -1.06 -22.58
CA VAL A 127 10.64 0.20 -22.09
C VAL A 127 11.72 0.99 -21.34
N SER A 128 12.02 2.20 -21.82
CA SER A 128 13.02 3.10 -21.22
C SER A 128 12.61 3.58 -19.82
N GLN A 129 13.59 4.01 -19.01
CA GLN A 129 13.30 4.54 -17.67
C GLN A 129 12.42 5.79 -17.73
N ASP A 130 12.71 6.74 -18.62
CA ASP A 130 11.90 7.94 -18.85
C ASP A 130 10.43 7.60 -19.16
N SER A 131 10.19 6.52 -19.91
CA SER A 131 8.84 6.01 -20.17
C SER A 131 8.19 5.44 -18.91
N LYS A 132 8.92 4.67 -18.09
CA LYS A 132 8.40 4.13 -16.81
C LYS A 132 8.07 5.26 -15.83
N ASP A 133 8.91 6.29 -15.75
CA ASP A 133 8.70 7.46 -14.89
C ASP A 133 7.47 8.27 -15.34
N ARG A 134 7.26 8.42 -16.65
CA ARG A 134 6.04 9.04 -17.20
C ARG A 134 4.79 8.20 -16.89
N ILE A 135 4.83 6.88 -17.06
CA ILE A 135 3.71 5.98 -16.73
C ILE A 135 3.40 6.06 -15.23
N LYS A 136 4.42 5.99 -14.37
CA LYS A 136 4.33 6.17 -12.92
C LYS A 136 3.61 7.47 -12.56
N LYS A 137 3.97 8.60 -13.17
CA LYS A 137 3.29 9.88 -12.94
C LYS A 137 1.81 9.80 -13.33
N VAL A 138 1.48 9.26 -14.52
CA VAL A 138 0.09 9.09 -14.93
C VAL A 138 -0.68 8.20 -13.96
N TYR A 139 -0.07 7.14 -13.43
CA TYR A 139 -0.70 6.23 -12.46
C TYR A 139 -0.99 6.91 -11.10
N LEU A 140 -0.13 7.85 -10.67
CA LEU A 140 -0.36 8.71 -9.50
C LEU A 140 -1.48 9.73 -9.75
N ASP A 141 -1.54 10.30 -10.95
CA ASP A 141 -2.56 11.27 -11.38
C ASP A 141 -3.96 10.62 -11.45
N VAL A 142 -4.09 9.42 -12.04
CA VAL A 142 -5.36 8.68 -12.15
C VAL A 142 -5.75 7.89 -10.89
N LYS A 143 -4.97 8.01 -9.81
CA LYS A 143 -5.20 7.32 -8.52
C LYS A 143 -5.36 5.80 -8.67
N LEU A 144 -4.41 5.17 -9.37
CA LEU A 144 -4.50 3.75 -9.70
C LEU A 144 -4.58 2.84 -8.45
N VAL A 145 -3.73 3.07 -7.44
CA VAL A 145 -3.72 2.23 -6.22
C VAL A 145 -5.07 2.24 -5.49
N PRO A 146 -5.71 3.40 -5.23
CA PRO A 146 -7.08 3.46 -4.72
C PRO A 146 -8.11 2.66 -5.54
N ASN A 147 -8.04 2.75 -6.87
CA ASN A 147 -8.94 2.01 -7.76
C ASN A 147 -8.70 0.49 -7.71
N LEU A 148 -7.45 0.03 -7.57
CA LEU A 148 -7.09 -1.38 -7.38
C LEU A 148 -7.59 -1.93 -6.03
N VAL A 149 -7.48 -1.16 -4.94
CA VAL A 149 -8.01 -1.54 -3.61
C VAL A 149 -9.54 -1.61 -3.64
N TYR A 150 -10.21 -0.69 -4.33
CA TYR A 150 -11.66 -0.75 -4.50
C TYR A 150 -12.07 -1.95 -5.38
N SER A 151 -11.33 -2.28 -6.43
CA SER A 151 -11.54 -3.49 -7.23
C SER A 151 -11.46 -4.77 -6.39
N SER A 152 -10.46 -4.90 -5.52
CA SER A 152 -10.37 -6.08 -4.63
C SER A 152 -11.55 -6.13 -3.64
N LYS A 153 -12.01 -4.98 -3.14
CA LYS A 153 -13.25 -4.88 -2.34
C LYS A 153 -14.48 -5.35 -3.14
N GLN A 154 -14.62 -4.96 -4.40
CA GLN A 154 -15.76 -5.37 -5.24
C GLN A 154 -15.74 -6.86 -5.59
N ILE A 155 -14.57 -7.45 -5.86
CA ILE A 155 -14.46 -8.91 -5.99
C ILE A 155 -14.95 -9.60 -4.70
N MET A 156 -14.58 -9.08 -3.54
CA MET A 156 -14.97 -9.69 -2.26
C MET A 156 -16.42 -9.41 -1.84
N LYS A 157 -17.14 -8.48 -2.47
CA LYS A 157 -18.51 -8.11 -2.08
C LYS A 157 -19.53 -9.17 -2.51
N ILE A 158 -20.48 -9.51 -1.63
CA ILE A 158 -21.64 -10.33 -2.03
C ILE A 158 -22.57 -9.47 -2.89
N LYS A 159 -22.77 -9.86 -4.15
CA LYS A 159 -23.79 -9.27 -5.02
C LYS A 159 -25.16 -9.78 -4.58
N SER A 160 -26.05 -8.88 -4.16
CA SER A 160 -27.42 -9.23 -3.78
C SER A 160 -28.28 -9.44 -5.03
N GLU A 161 -28.20 -10.64 -5.62
CA GLU A 161 -29.01 -11.01 -6.78
C GLU A 161 -30.51 -11.25 -6.44
N ASN A 162 -30.87 -11.22 -5.14
CA ASN A 162 -32.20 -11.57 -4.64
C ASN A 162 -33.02 -10.38 -4.06
N SER A 163 -32.83 -9.16 -4.57
CA SER A 163 -33.69 -8.02 -4.20
C SER A 163 -34.98 -7.91 -5.04
N SER A 164 -35.16 -8.79 -6.03
CA SER A 164 -36.33 -8.81 -6.93
C SER A 164 -37.37 -9.89 -6.60
N SER A 165 -37.58 -10.22 -5.32
CA SER A 165 -38.82 -10.87 -4.86
C SER A 165 -39.05 -10.78 -3.34
N SER A 166 -40.28 -10.43 -2.98
CA SER A 166 -40.95 -10.57 -1.67
C SER A 166 -40.50 -9.74 -0.44
N SER A 167 -41.50 -9.02 0.07
CA SER A 167 -41.69 -8.47 1.43
C SER A 167 -41.05 -7.11 1.78
N VAL A 168 -41.90 -6.08 1.72
CA VAL A 168 -41.70 -4.78 2.36
C VAL A 168 -41.67 -4.96 3.88
N SER A 169 -40.56 -4.58 4.52
CA SER A 169 -40.49 -4.37 5.96
C SER A 169 -40.02 -2.93 6.22
N LEU A 170 -40.97 -2.03 6.52
CA LEU A 170 -40.69 -0.63 6.84
C LEU A 170 -40.12 -0.51 8.26
N SER A 171 -38.80 -0.56 8.39
CA SER A 171 -38.08 -0.06 9.56
C SER A 171 -37.23 1.17 9.18
N ASN A 172 -37.77 2.36 9.43
CA ASN A 172 -37.11 3.63 9.14
C ASN A 172 -35.97 3.91 10.14
N THR A 173 -34.85 3.22 9.98
CA THR A 173 -33.57 3.58 10.60
C THR A 173 -32.46 3.38 9.58
N PRO A 174 -31.68 4.41 9.20
CA PRO A 174 -30.52 4.24 8.34
C PRO A 174 -29.38 3.62 9.15
N LEU A 175 -29.50 2.31 9.42
CA LEU A 175 -28.37 1.50 9.83
C LEU A 175 -27.33 1.56 8.71
N PRO A 176 -26.04 1.79 9.02
CA PRO A 176 -25.01 1.76 7.99
C PRO A 176 -25.03 0.37 7.34
N HIS A 177 -25.21 0.32 6.02
CA HIS A 177 -25.10 -0.93 5.26
C HIS A 177 -23.70 -1.51 5.48
N ARG A 178 -23.58 -2.47 6.39
CA ARG A 178 -22.35 -3.23 6.60
C ARG A 178 -22.17 -4.10 5.37
N ASP A 179 -21.21 -3.72 4.51
CA ASP A 179 -20.82 -4.52 3.35
C ASP A 179 -20.59 -5.98 3.80
N ILE A 180 -21.33 -6.91 3.22
CA ILE A 180 -21.17 -8.34 3.47
C ILE A 180 -20.21 -8.88 2.41
N TYR A 181 -19.15 -9.55 2.87
CA TYR A 181 -18.09 -10.08 2.01
C TYR A 181 -18.19 -11.61 1.88
N ARG A 182 -17.83 -12.12 0.70
CA ARG A 182 -17.66 -13.56 0.40
C ARG A 182 -16.56 -14.15 1.29
N SER A 183 -16.66 -15.43 1.62
CA SER A 183 -15.51 -16.16 2.15
C SER A 183 -14.46 -16.31 1.05
N VAL A 184 -13.18 -16.42 1.41
CA VAL A 184 -12.10 -16.73 0.46
C VAL A 184 -12.34 -18.09 -0.24
N SER A 185 -13.04 -19.00 0.44
CA SER A 185 -13.46 -20.30 -0.09
C SER A 185 -14.56 -20.22 -1.17
N ASP A 186 -15.30 -19.11 -1.25
CA ASP A 186 -16.41 -18.90 -2.19
C ASP A 186 -15.97 -18.18 -3.48
N LEU A 187 -14.67 -17.94 -3.63
CA LEU A 187 -14.09 -17.24 -4.78
C LEU A 187 -13.80 -18.22 -5.91
N THR A 188 -14.16 -17.83 -7.14
CA THR A 188 -13.78 -18.60 -8.34
C THR A 188 -12.28 -18.47 -8.62
N ASP A 189 -11.68 -19.39 -9.39
CA ASP A 189 -10.28 -19.25 -9.81
C ASP A 189 -10.03 -17.94 -10.59
N VAL A 190 -11.04 -17.40 -11.29
CA VAL A 190 -10.94 -16.11 -11.98
C VAL A 190 -10.95 -14.94 -10.99
N ASP A 191 -11.79 -14.98 -9.94
CA ASP A 191 -11.76 -14.00 -8.85
C ASP A 191 -10.38 -13.97 -8.20
N ILE A 192 -9.88 -15.15 -7.83
CA ILE A 192 -8.61 -15.33 -7.13
C ILE A 192 -7.43 -14.87 -7.98
N GLN A 193 -7.35 -15.31 -9.24
CA GLN A 193 -6.26 -14.89 -10.13
C GLN A 193 -6.28 -13.36 -10.36
N SER A 194 -7.46 -12.76 -10.36
CA SER A 194 -7.58 -11.30 -10.48
C SER A 194 -7.07 -10.59 -9.22
N LEU A 195 -7.38 -11.13 -8.03
CA LEU A 195 -6.84 -10.65 -6.76
C LEU A 195 -5.31 -10.82 -6.68
N GLU A 196 -4.76 -11.94 -7.17
CA GLU A 196 -3.31 -12.17 -7.28
C GLU A 196 -2.64 -11.05 -8.09
N TYR A 197 -3.10 -10.80 -9.33
CA TYR A 197 -2.55 -9.71 -10.14
C TYR A 197 -2.73 -8.34 -9.49
N ILE A 198 -3.88 -8.08 -8.84
CA ILE A 198 -4.15 -6.79 -8.16
C ILE A 198 -3.14 -6.57 -7.02
N TYR A 199 -2.96 -7.54 -6.13
CA TYR A 199 -2.02 -7.39 -5.01
C TYR A 199 -0.56 -7.40 -5.44
N THR A 200 -0.19 -8.15 -6.49
CA THR A 200 1.16 -8.06 -7.08
C THR A 200 1.42 -6.67 -7.68
N LEU A 201 0.47 -6.08 -8.42
CA LEU A 201 0.62 -4.73 -8.96
C LEU A 201 0.65 -3.67 -7.85
N ILE A 202 -0.23 -3.74 -6.84
CA ILE A 202 -0.17 -2.85 -5.67
C ILE A 202 1.20 -2.97 -5.00
N THR A 203 1.68 -4.20 -4.74
CA THR A 203 2.98 -4.45 -4.10
C THR A 203 4.12 -3.83 -4.89
N HIS A 204 4.13 -3.97 -6.22
CA HIS A 204 5.11 -3.33 -7.07
C HIS A 204 5.07 -1.80 -6.97
N LEU A 205 3.89 -1.20 -7.11
CA LEU A 205 3.73 0.26 -7.12
C LEU A 205 4.10 0.89 -5.77
N VAL A 206 3.70 0.32 -4.64
CA VAL A 206 4.03 0.91 -3.33
C VAL A 206 5.51 0.78 -2.96
N HIS A 207 6.24 -0.19 -3.54
CA HIS A 207 7.70 -0.28 -3.42
C HIS A 207 8.43 0.59 -4.46
N LEU A 208 7.73 1.13 -5.47
CA LEU A 208 8.28 1.99 -6.53
C LEU A 208 8.22 3.49 -6.16
N ASP A 209 7.22 3.91 -5.39
CA ASP A 209 7.14 5.26 -4.82
C ASP A 209 6.34 5.31 -3.51
N ASN A 210 6.82 6.10 -2.56
CA ASN A 210 6.13 6.40 -1.31
C ASN A 210 4.79 7.13 -1.53
N GLU A 211 4.60 7.87 -2.63
CA GLU A 211 3.29 8.46 -2.97
C GLU A 211 2.23 7.37 -3.25
N PHE A 212 2.61 6.23 -3.85
CA PHE A 212 1.69 5.10 -4.01
C PHE A 212 1.40 4.43 -2.66
N LEU A 213 2.41 4.31 -1.79
CA LEU A 213 2.24 3.79 -0.44
C LEU A 213 1.32 4.66 0.42
N LEU A 214 1.41 6.00 0.28
CA LEU A 214 0.51 6.94 0.94
C LEU A 214 -0.93 6.80 0.43
N GLN A 215 -1.10 6.78 -0.90
CA GLN A 215 -2.42 6.53 -1.52
C GLN A 215 -3.01 5.17 -1.09
N LEU A 216 -2.19 4.15 -0.85
CA LEU A 216 -2.64 2.89 -0.28
C LEU A 216 -3.17 3.10 1.14
N CYS A 217 -2.39 3.70 2.04
CA CYS A 217 -2.80 3.96 3.44
C CYS A 217 -4.15 4.69 3.52
N ASP A 218 -4.31 5.78 2.75
CA ASP A 218 -5.57 6.52 2.64
C ASP A 218 -6.72 5.61 2.17
N SER A 219 -6.48 4.77 1.15
CA SER A 219 -7.49 3.87 0.60
C SER A 219 -7.90 2.77 1.56
N LEU A 220 -6.97 2.21 2.34
CA LEU A 220 -7.28 1.20 3.36
C LEU A 220 -8.24 1.77 4.41
N ALA A 221 -7.98 3.00 4.86
CA ALA A 221 -8.82 3.72 5.82
C ALA A 221 -10.20 4.10 5.23
N VAL A 222 -10.22 4.72 4.05
CA VAL A 222 -11.46 5.23 3.43
C VAL A 222 -12.39 4.10 2.97
N LEU A 223 -11.85 3.02 2.40
CA LEU A 223 -12.66 1.91 1.86
C LEU A 223 -13.03 0.85 2.93
N ASN A 224 -12.40 0.91 4.11
CA ASN A 224 -12.60 0.02 5.25
C ASN A 224 -12.47 -1.47 4.87
N VAL A 225 -11.37 -1.82 4.22
CA VAL A 225 -11.11 -3.17 3.69
C VAL A 225 -10.38 -4.10 4.68
N PHE A 226 -10.22 -3.70 5.94
CA PHE A 226 -9.40 -4.43 6.92
C PHE A 226 -9.82 -5.90 7.08
N ALA A 227 -11.13 -6.18 7.12
CA ALA A 227 -11.67 -7.54 7.23
C ALA A 227 -11.39 -8.41 5.99
N ILE A 228 -11.36 -7.81 4.79
CA ILE A 228 -10.98 -8.49 3.55
C ILE A 228 -9.49 -8.87 3.59
N LEU A 229 -8.64 -7.92 3.97
CA LEU A 229 -7.19 -8.16 4.05
C LEU A 229 -6.85 -9.23 5.08
N ARG A 230 -7.57 -9.23 6.21
CA ARG A 230 -7.46 -10.26 7.24
C ARG A 230 -7.84 -11.66 6.72
N SER A 231 -8.93 -11.79 5.97
CA SER A 231 -9.42 -13.11 5.56
C SER A 231 -8.41 -13.85 4.68
N PHE A 232 -7.64 -13.14 3.86
CA PHE A 232 -6.52 -13.73 3.12
C PHE A 232 -5.39 -14.23 4.05
N LEU A 233 -5.04 -13.49 5.11
CA LEU A 233 -3.99 -13.90 6.06
C LEU A 233 -4.37 -15.16 6.87
N ILE A 234 -5.66 -15.36 7.14
CA ILE A 234 -6.15 -16.55 7.87
C ILE A 234 -6.11 -17.80 6.98
N VAL A 235 -6.40 -17.68 5.68
CA VAL A 235 -6.46 -18.82 4.75
C VAL A 235 -5.08 -19.11 4.13
N CYS A 236 -4.11 -19.42 5.01
CA CYS A 236 -2.69 -19.62 4.67
C CYS A 236 -2.43 -20.68 3.58
N LYS A 237 -3.35 -21.64 3.39
CA LYS A 237 -3.07 -22.91 2.70
C LYS A 237 -3.25 -22.90 1.18
N SER A 238 -4.00 -21.98 0.60
CA SER A 238 -4.39 -22.07 -0.82
C SER A 238 -3.74 -21.05 -1.76
N ARG A 239 -3.54 -19.78 -1.35
CA ARG A 239 -3.12 -18.68 -2.26
C ARG A 239 -1.94 -17.88 -1.73
N VAL A 240 -0.78 -18.53 -1.75
CA VAL A 240 0.51 -18.05 -1.21
C VAL A 240 0.91 -16.65 -1.72
N GLN A 241 0.68 -16.37 -3.01
CA GLN A 241 1.11 -15.11 -3.63
C GLN A 241 0.45 -13.89 -3.00
N ILE A 242 -0.88 -13.91 -2.81
CA ILE A 242 -1.63 -12.82 -2.16
C ILE A 242 -1.05 -12.57 -0.76
N ILE A 243 -0.84 -13.63 0.02
CA ILE A 243 -0.37 -13.52 1.40
C ILE A 243 1.06 -12.96 1.45
N MET A 244 1.97 -13.43 0.59
CA MET A 244 3.32 -12.87 0.49
C MET A 244 3.26 -11.38 0.15
N ASP A 245 2.43 -10.99 -0.81
CA ASP A 245 2.29 -9.60 -1.26
C ASP A 245 1.69 -8.70 -0.16
N LEU A 246 0.68 -9.17 0.57
CA LEU A 246 0.15 -8.50 1.75
C LEU A 246 1.21 -8.34 2.86
N LEU A 247 1.99 -9.39 3.17
CA LEU A 247 3.08 -9.29 4.15
C LEU A 247 4.15 -8.27 3.72
N ALA A 248 4.50 -8.22 2.44
CA ALA A 248 5.43 -7.22 1.92
C ALA A 248 4.86 -5.79 2.03
N ILE A 249 3.59 -5.59 1.64
CA ILE A 249 2.88 -4.32 1.78
C ILE A 249 2.85 -3.86 3.24
N PHE A 250 2.40 -4.69 4.18
CA PHE A 250 2.25 -4.30 5.59
C PHE A 250 3.61 -4.03 6.26
N THR A 251 4.62 -4.85 5.95
CA THR A 251 6.01 -4.61 6.34
C THR A 251 6.51 -3.27 5.81
N HIS A 252 6.17 -2.91 4.56
CA HIS A 252 6.57 -1.64 3.96
C HIS A 252 5.88 -0.43 4.58
N ILE A 253 4.58 -0.53 4.89
CA ILE A 253 3.83 0.51 5.63
C ILE A 253 4.53 0.78 6.96
N LEU A 254 4.74 -0.26 7.79
CA LEU A 254 5.41 -0.09 9.08
C LEU A 254 6.84 0.47 8.95
N ARG A 255 7.58 0.08 7.90
CA ARG A 255 8.95 0.53 7.67
C ARG A 255 9.06 2.01 7.30
N VAL A 256 8.12 2.56 6.53
CA VAL A 256 8.20 3.93 5.97
C VAL A 256 7.26 4.91 6.64
N PHE A 257 6.07 4.46 7.02
CA PHE A 257 5.03 5.25 7.69
C PHE A 257 4.61 4.56 9.00
N PRO A 258 5.50 4.44 10.01
CA PRO A 258 5.18 3.78 11.28
C PRO A 258 4.01 4.42 12.02
N GLU A 259 3.69 5.69 11.77
CA GLU A 259 2.49 6.37 12.26
C GLU A 259 1.18 5.73 11.77
N ASN A 260 1.21 4.97 10.67
CA ASN A 260 0.07 4.21 10.15
C ASN A 260 -0.06 2.80 10.75
N VAL A 261 0.63 2.50 11.87
CA VAL A 261 0.56 1.20 12.57
C VAL A 261 -0.88 0.78 12.91
N GLU A 262 -1.78 1.73 13.22
CA GLU A 262 -3.19 1.45 13.48
C GLU A 262 -3.93 0.77 12.31
N LEU A 263 -3.52 1.04 11.05
CA LEU A 263 -4.12 0.38 9.88
C LEU A 263 -3.78 -1.11 9.87
N ILE A 264 -2.53 -1.44 10.20
CA ILE A 264 -2.04 -2.83 10.27
C ILE A 264 -2.67 -3.54 11.47
N GLU A 265 -2.77 -2.85 12.60
CA GLU A 265 -3.41 -3.33 13.81
C GLU A 265 -4.87 -3.76 13.55
N LYS A 266 -5.67 -2.91 12.89
CA LYS A 266 -7.07 -3.20 12.50
C LYS A 266 -7.21 -4.40 11.55
N ILE A 267 -6.15 -4.78 10.85
CA ILE A 267 -6.12 -5.98 9.98
C ILE A 267 -5.83 -7.23 10.82
N ILE A 268 -4.80 -7.21 11.67
CA ILE A 268 -4.28 -8.41 12.34
C ILE A 268 -4.96 -8.72 13.69
N LEU A 269 -5.33 -7.71 14.47
CA LEU A 269 -6.02 -7.87 15.76
C LEU A 269 -7.52 -7.90 15.54
N ASN A 270 -8.26 -8.70 16.32
CA ASN A 270 -9.72 -8.70 16.28
C ASN A 270 -10.27 -8.19 17.61
N GLU A 271 -11.12 -7.18 17.56
CA GLU A 271 -11.93 -6.76 18.72
C GLU A 271 -13.29 -7.47 18.75
N THR A 272 -13.64 -8.27 17.73
CA THR A 272 -15.03 -8.70 17.46
C THR A 272 -15.29 -10.19 17.26
N VAL A 273 -14.27 -11.04 17.06
CA VAL A 273 -14.43 -12.51 16.94
C VAL A 273 -13.20 -13.22 17.51
N GLU A 274 -13.40 -14.00 18.56
CA GLU A 274 -12.35 -14.61 19.39
C GLU A 274 -11.47 -15.63 18.64
N ASP A 275 -12.00 -16.29 17.61
CA ASP A 275 -11.41 -17.50 17.02
C ASP A 275 -10.73 -17.27 15.65
N SER A 276 -10.18 -16.08 15.41
CA SER A 276 -9.75 -15.63 14.06
C SER A 276 -8.46 -14.79 14.01
N ALA A 277 -7.54 -14.99 14.96
CA ALA A 277 -6.23 -14.33 14.94
C ALA A 277 -5.35 -14.79 13.76
N VAL A 278 -4.43 -13.93 13.32
CA VAL A 278 -3.45 -14.31 12.28
C VAL A 278 -2.44 -15.29 12.88
N ASN A 279 -2.38 -16.51 12.35
CA ASN A 279 -1.52 -17.56 12.87
C ASN A 279 -0.08 -17.43 12.35
N PHE A 280 0.77 -16.70 13.08
CA PHE A 280 2.19 -16.54 12.76
C PHE A 280 2.97 -17.86 12.73
N VAL A 281 2.54 -18.90 13.47
CA VAL A 281 3.18 -20.22 13.43
C VAL A 281 2.97 -20.87 12.06
N GLU A 282 1.77 -20.77 11.46
CA GLU A 282 1.54 -21.26 10.10
C GLU A 282 2.34 -20.47 9.04
N LEU A 283 2.46 -19.14 9.20
CA LEU A 283 3.25 -18.31 8.27
C LEU A 283 4.75 -18.63 8.33
N LEU A 284 5.32 -18.77 9.53
CA LEU A 284 6.74 -19.08 9.73
C LEU A 284 7.12 -20.53 9.36
N ARG A 285 6.18 -21.48 9.47
CA ARG A 285 6.36 -22.88 9.06
C ARG A 285 5.96 -23.17 7.61
N TYR A 286 5.53 -22.16 6.86
CA TYR A 286 5.11 -22.36 5.48
C TYR A 286 6.29 -22.79 4.62
N ASN A 287 6.14 -23.86 3.83
CA ASN A 287 7.23 -24.43 3.01
C ASN A 287 7.49 -23.59 1.74
N HIS A 288 7.84 -22.32 1.91
CA HIS A 288 8.21 -21.39 0.85
C HIS A 288 9.13 -20.31 1.44
N PRO A 289 10.43 -20.27 1.09
CA PRO A 289 11.40 -19.38 1.76
C PRO A 289 11.00 -17.90 1.77
N VAL A 290 10.44 -17.38 0.68
CA VAL A 290 10.00 -15.97 0.60
C VAL A 290 8.82 -15.68 1.54
N MET A 291 7.98 -16.68 1.86
CA MET A 291 6.91 -16.52 2.85
C MET A 291 7.51 -16.37 4.26
N GLN A 292 8.44 -17.27 4.60
CA GLN A 292 9.09 -17.30 5.91
C GLN A 292 9.92 -16.03 6.15
N GLU A 293 10.72 -15.61 5.15
CA GLU A 293 11.46 -14.35 5.15
C GLU A 293 10.53 -13.14 5.40
N ARG A 294 9.45 -13.01 4.62
CA ARG A 294 8.47 -11.91 4.78
C ARG A 294 7.75 -11.98 6.13
N ALA A 295 7.45 -13.17 6.65
CA ALA A 295 6.84 -13.35 7.96
C ALA A 295 7.78 -12.95 9.11
N CYS A 296 9.07 -13.33 9.06
CA CYS A 296 10.10 -12.89 10.00
C CYS A 296 10.24 -11.37 10.03
N LEU A 297 10.32 -10.73 8.85
CA LEU A 297 10.42 -9.27 8.74
C LEU A 297 9.13 -8.56 9.20
N PHE A 298 7.95 -9.09 8.88
CA PHE A 298 6.70 -8.51 9.36
C PHE A 298 6.62 -8.54 10.89
N LEU A 299 6.96 -9.68 11.49
CA LEU A 299 6.99 -9.86 12.95
C LEU A 299 8.01 -8.94 13.64
N GLN A 300 9.16 -8.66 13.01
CA GLN A 300 10.15 -7.65 13.47
C GLN A 300 9.49 -6.28 13.63
N TYR A 301 8.83 -5.78 12.59
CA TYR A 301 8.23 -4.45 12.62
C TYR A 301 6.98 -4.37 13.50
N LEU A 302 6.21 -5.47 13.64
CA LEU A 302 5.13 -5.54 14.62
C LEU A 302 5.67 -5.43 16.06
N GLY A 303 6.68 -6.21 16.44
CA GLY A 303 7.31 -6.12 17.76
C GLY A 303 8.10 -4.82 18.01
N LYS A 304 8.34 -4.04 16.96
CA LYS A 304 8.94 -2.70 17.03
C LYS A 304 7.91 -1.62 17.34
N TYR A 305 6.74 -1.65 16.70
CA TYR A 305 5.78 -0.52 16.69
C TYR A 305 4.42 -0.80 17.36
N LEU A 306 3.99 -2.05 17.53
CA LEU A 306 2.83 -2.34 18.38
C LEU A 306 3.17 -2.08 19.85
N THR A 307 2.16 -1.68 20.62
CA THR A 307 2.27 -1.63 22.08
C THR A 307 2.37 -3.05 22.67
N THR A 308 3.06 -3.18 23.81
CA THR A 308 3.32 -4.46 24.49
C THR A 308 2.08 -5.34 24.61
N ASN A 309 0.99 -4.82 25.19
CA ASN A 309 -0.27 -5.55 25.38
C ASN A 309 -0.89 -6.08 24.06
N LYS A 310 -0.60 -5.44 22.93
CA LYS A 310 -1.15 -5.81 21.61
C LYS A 310 -0.32 -6.89 20.94
N ILE A 311 1.02 -6.76 20.97
CA ILE A 311 1.91 -7.81 20.43
C ILE A 311 1.83 -9.10 21.25
N GLU A 312 1.57 -9.03 22.56
CA GLU A 312 1.31 -10.19 23.42
C GLU A 312 0.09 -11.03 23.01
N THR A 313 -0.89 -10.45 22.31
CA THR A 313 -2.02 -11.24 21.76
C THR A 313 -1.64 -12.10 20.56
N LEU A 314 -0.51 -11.80 19.91
CA LEU A 314 0.01 -12.51 18.73
C LEU A 314 1.26 -13.35 19.06
N TRP A 315 1.93 -13.03 20.17
CA TRP A 315 3.20 -13.62 20.57
C TRP A 315 3.01 -14.70 21.64
N ASN A 316 3.60 -15.86 21.42
CA ASN A 316 3.64 -16.95 22.39
C ASN A 316 4.93 -17.77 22.21
N GLU A 317 5.15 -18.73 23.11
CA GLU A 317 6.33 -19.60 23.11
C GLU A 317 6.52 -20.35 21.78
N ILE A 318 5.45 -20.81 21.16
CA ILE A 318 5.51 -21.53 19.87
C ILE A 318 5.93 -20.59 18.74
N VAL A 319 5.47 -19.34 18.73
CA VAL A 319 5.91 -18.31 17.78
C VAL A 319 7.39 -18.00 17.96
N ARG A 320 7.85 -17.81 19.21
CA ARG A 320 9.26 -17.58 19.55
C ARG A 320 10.15 -18.73 19.09
N GLU A 321 9.85 -19.96 19.51
CA GLU A 321 10.64 -21.15 19.17
C GLU A 321 10.66 -21.41 17.66
N THR A 322 9.54 -21.17 16.97
CA THR A 322 9.49 -21.31 15.51
C THR A 322 10.36 -20.25 14.82
N LEU A 323 10.38 -19.00 15.30
CA LEU A 323 11.25 -17.95 14.79
C LEU A 323 12.75 -18.26 15.08
N GLU A 324 13.08 -18.69 16.30
CA GLU A 324 14.45 -19.05 16.70
C GLU A 324 14.97 -20.26 15.91
N ALA A 325 14.11 -21.22 15.56
CA ALA A 325 14.49 -22.34 14.69
C ALA A 325 14.89 -21.89 13.26
N LEU A 326 14.27 -20.83 12.72
CA LEU A 326 14.60 -20.30 11.39
C LEU A 326 15.98 -19.62 11.34
N MET A 327 16.60 -19.28 12.48
CA MET A 327 18.01 -18.85 12.54
C MET A 327 19.00 -19.94 12.09
N TYR A 328 18.52 -21.18 11.94
CA TYR A 328 19.30 -22.32 11.44
C TYR A 328 18.78 -22.85 10.10
N ASP A 329 17.91 -22.10 9.40
CA ASP A 329 17.39 -22.51 8.10
C ASP A 329 18.52 -22.61 7.06
N SER A 330 18.36 -23.56 6.15
CA SER A 330 19.23 -23.75 4.97
C SER A 330 19.25 -22.52 4.06
N ASN A 331 18.13 -21.83 3.91
CA ASN A 331 17.99 -20.66 3.06
C ASN A 331 18.58 -19.42 3.75
N GLU A 332 19.55 -18.78 3.08
CA GLU A 332 20.27 -17.62 3.64
C GLU A 332 19.36 -16.42 3.91
N ASN A 333 18.38 -16.12 3.05
CA ASN A 333 17.49 -14.98 3.27
C ASN A 333 16.59 -15.20 4.48
N VAL A 334 16.01 -16.41 4.62
CA VAL A 334 15.18 -16.80 5.77
C VAL A 334 15.99 -16.71 7.05
N ARG A 335 17.20 -17.28 7.05
CA ARG A 335 18.11 -17.25 8.19
C ARG A 335 18.49 -15.82 8.60
N ASN A 336 18.91 -15.00 7.64
CA ASN A 336 19.31 -13.61 7.89
C ASN A 336 18.12 -12.76 8.38
N ALA A 337 16.90 -13.01 7.87
CA ALA A 337 15.69 -12.36 8.36
C ALA A 337 15.35 -12.79 9.79
N ALA A 338 15.39 -14.10 10.09
CA ALA A 338 15.09 -14.64 11.41
C ALA A 338 16.10 -14.14 12.47
N ASP A 339 17.40 -14.22 12.18
CA ASP A 339 18.49 -13.75 13.04
C ASP A 339 18.32 -12.26 13.39
N LYS A 340 18.12 -11.41 12.37
CA LYS A 340 17.86 -9.98 12.53
C LYS A 340 16.55 -9.69 13.30
N THR A 341 15.51 -10.51 13.18
CA THR A 341 14.28 -10.36 13.94
C THR A 341 14.49 -10.73 15.41
N VAL A 342 15.15 -11.85 15.69
CA VAL A 342 15.48 -12.28 17.07
C VAL A 342 16.38 -11.24 17.75
N ASP A 343 17.40 -10.73 17.04
CA ASP A 343 18.32 -9.73 17.58
C ASP A 343 17.64 -8.42 18.02
N GLU A 344 16.61 -7.98 17.29
CA GLU A 344 15.86 -6.78 17.65
C GLU A 344 14.79 -7.05 18.73
N LEU A 345 14.16 -8.23 18.73
CA LEU A 345 13.06 -8.53 19.63
C LEU A 345 13.49 -9.12 20.99
N LYS A 346 14.64 -9.79 21.11
CA LYS A 346 15.11 -10.45 22.35
C LYS A 346 15.26 -9.55 23.58
N TYR A 347 15.33 -8.24 23.36
CA TYR A 347 15.41 -7.22 24.41
C TYR A 347 14.04 -6.68 24.87
N LYS A 348 12.94 -7.02 24.18
CA LYS A 348 11.57 -6.63 24.52
C LYS A 348 11.03 -7.48 25.68
N GLU A 349 10.12 -6.91 26.47
CA GLU A 349 9.56 -7.58 27.65
C GLU A 349 8.73 -8.82 27.27
N PHE A 350 7.85 -8.68 26.27
CA PHE A 350 7.02 -9.78 25.76
C PHE A 350 7.83 -11.00 25.27
N TYR A 351 9.06 -10.80 24.78
CA TYR A 351 9.89 -11.87 24.22
C TYR A 351 10.21 -12.97 25.25
N LYS A 352 10.43 -12.54 26.51
CA LYS A 352 10.85 -13.41 27.61
C LYS A 352 9.69 -14.07 28.33
N GLN A 353 8.45 -13.70 28.01
CA GLN A 353 7.28 -14.31 28.61
C GLN A 353 7.21 -15.78 28.18
N LYS A 354 7.23 -16.66 29.18
CA LYS A 354 6.76 -18.03 29.01
C LYS A 354 5.25 -18.00 29.06
N SER A 355 4.62 -18.85 28.25
CA SER A 355 3.17 -18.97 28.19
C SER A 355 2.64 -19.25 29.61
N VAL A 356 1.93 -18.28 30.21
CA VAL A 356 1.13 -18.57 31.39
C VAL A 356 -0.03 -19.39 30.88
N ASN A 357 -0.03 -20.69 31.18
CA ASN A 357 -1.18 -21.55 30.92
C ASN A 357 -2.37 -21.00 31.72
N ILE A 358 -3.25 -20.27 31.04
CA ILE A 358 -4.60 -20.01 31.53
C ILE A 358 -5.35 -21.34 31.34
N ILE A 359 -5.63 -21.99 32.48
CA ILE A 359 -6.32 -23.28 32.60
C ILE A 359 -7.82 -23.08 32.37
#